data_AF-A0A945XKJ3-F1
#
_entry.id   AF-A0A945XKJ3-F1
#
_cell.length_a   1.000
_cell.length_b   1.000
_cell.length_c   1.000
_cell.angle_alpha   90.00
_cell.angle_beta   90.00
_cell.angle_gamma   90.00
#
_symmetry.space_group_name_H-M   'P 1'
#
loop_
_entity.id
_entity.type
_entity.pdbx_description
1 polymer ?
#
loop_
_entity_poly.entity_id
_entity_poly.type
_entity_poly.pdbx_seq_one_letter_code
_entity_poly.pdbx_strand_id
1 'polypeptide(L)'
;MLFSTAATVMLVSTDTDVLATRHDGWVGSNDIKVEHSQENGWPGYVQSKKASGDFVDESLTAKDKVSAQLFGFLGLDDDWDGYGAQKPANKAVYDALEYLNLIPKGIPMPVSMASSDGEIGLFWEQQGYYIDVGFYGDDTYSFYAENPSGSSLSDDDVSTDHLTSELEWLLQNLFETNSRAQQATA
;
A
#
# COMPACT_ATOMS: atom_id res chain seq x y z
N MET A 1 -39.62 -23.46 -21.10
CA MET A 1 -39.67 -23.12 -19.66
C MET A 1 -39.60 -24.41 -18.86
N LEU A 2 -38.44 -24.73 -18.30
CA LEU A 2 -38.25 -25.77 -17.28
C LEU A 2 -37.20 -25.21 -16.32
N PHE A 3 -37.63 -24.89 -15.11
CA PHE A 3 -36.76 -24.51 -14.01
C PHE A 3 -36.16 -25.76 -13.40
N SER A 4 -34.83 -25.78 -13.22
CA SER A 4 -34.14 -26.78 -12.40
C SER A 4 -33.31 -26.04 -11.37
N THR A 5 -33.81 -26.01 -10.14
CA THR A 5 -33.09 -25.60 -8.93
C THR A 5 -32.26 -26.77 -8.41
N ALA A 6 -31.00 -26.52 -8.10
CA ALA A 6 -30.22 -27.38 -7.21
C ALA A 6 -29.30 -26.49 -6.36
N ALA A 7 -29.64 -26.35 -5.09
CA ALA A 7 -28.76 -25.87 -4.04
C ALA A 7 -27.82 -27.01 -3.63
N THR A 8 -26.54 -26.72 -3.35
CA THR A 8 -25.64 -27.67 -2.69
C THR A 8 -24.67 -26.92 -1.78
N VAL A 9 -25.00 -26.99 -0.49
CA VAL A 9 -24.18 -27.24 0.71
C VAL A 9 -22.77 -26.63 0.77
N MET A 10 -22.61 -25.69 1.72
CA MET A 10 -21.34 -25.27 2.30
C MET A 10 -20.73 -26.38 3.17
N LEU A 11 -19.40 -26.52 3.13
CA LEU A 11 -18.63 -27.18 4.20
C LEU A 11 -17.67 -26.16 4.81
N VAL A 12 -17.98 -25.79 6.05
CA VAL A 12 -17.09 -25.11 7.00
C VAL A 12 -16.18 -26.16 7.61
N SER A 13 -14.86 -25.93 7.58
CA SER A 13 -13.88 -26.70 8.34
C SER A 13 -13.35 -25.82 9.46
N THR A 14 -13.71 -26.13 10.69
CA THR A 14 -13.13 -25.57 11.91
C THR A 14 -12.24 -26.63 12.54
N ASP A 15 -10.93 -26.44 12.47
CA ASP A 15 -10.01 -27.15 13.37
C ASP A 15 -9.54 -26.15 14.42
N THR A 16 -10.11 -26.29 15.61
CA THR A 16 -9.68 -25.68 16.86
C THR A 16 -8.81 -26.64 17.66
N ASP A 17 -7.92 -26.03 18.44
CA ASP A 17 -7.24 -26.51 19.66
C ASP A 17 -5.97 -27.34 19.53
N VAL A 18 -4.85 -26.72 19.94
CA VAL A 18 -4.10 -27.21 21.11
C VAL A 18 -3.64 -26.02 21.97
N LEU A 19 -4.21 -25.92 23.16
CA LEU A 19 -3.71 -25.14 24.29
C LEU A 19 -2.44 -25.81 24.86
N ALA A 20 -1.37 -25.05 25.05
CA ALA A 20 -0.32 -25.39 26.02
C ALA A 20 0.25 -24.12 26.65
N THR A 21 -0.19 -23.85 27.88
CA THR A 21 0.43 -22.91 28.80
C THR A 21 1.72 -23.54 29.36
N ARG A 22 2.83 -22.80 29.40
CA ARG A 22 3.73 -22.76 30.57
C ARG A 22 4.81 -21.69 30.50
N HIS A 23 4.90 -21.00 31.62
CA HIS A 23 5.97 -20.16 32.15
C HIS A 23 7.29 -20.93 32.28
N ASP A 24 8.41 -20.23 32.01
CA ASP A 24 9.67 -20.16 32.78
C ASP A 24 10.86 -19.90 31.85
N GLY A 25 11.62 -18.84 32.13
CA GLY A 25 12.69 -18.35 31.26
C GLY A 25 13.98 -19.14 31.37
N TRP A 26 14.84 -19.03 30.35
CA TRP A 26 16.30 -19.01 30.52
C TRP A 26 17.03 -18.53 29.25
N VAL A 27 18.27 -18.13 29.49
CA VAL A 27 19.31 -17.53 28.66
C VAL A 27 19.84 -18.47 27.58
N GLY A 28 20.36 -17.92 26.49
CA GLY A 28 21.50 -18.54 25.81
C GLY A 28 21.31 -18.82 24.33
N SER A 29 21.97 -17.99 23.53
CA SER A 29 22.53 -18.31 22.21
C SER A 29 22.89 -19.79 22.03
N ASN A 30 22.45 -20.40 20.93
CA ASN A 30 23.04 -21.60 20.31
C ASN A 30 22.78 -21.51 18.80
N ASP A 31 23.81 -21.34 17.96
CA ASP A 31 24.67 -22.40 17.44
C ASP A 31 23.87 -23.55 16.79
N ILE A 32 23.58 -23.40 15.49
CA ILE A 32 23.07 -24.47 14.66
C ILE A 32 24.27 -25.31 14.19
N LYS A 33 24.37 -26.54 14.71
CA LYS A 33 25.23 -27.60 14.16
C LYS A 33 24.65 -28.04 12.80
N VAL A 34 25.44 -27.94 11.74
CA VAL A 34 25.10 -28.50 10.42
C VAL A 34 25.82 -29.84 10.28
N GLU A 35 25.09 -30.94 10.35
CA GLU A 35 25.57 -32.27 9.96
C GLU A 35 25.46 -32.46 8.45
N HIS A 36 26.54 -32.99 7.86
CA HIS A 36 26.66 -33.35 6.44
C HIS A 36 25.93 -34.66 6.15
N SER A 37 25.04 -34.66 5.16
CA SER A 37 24.84 -35.84 4.31
C SER A 37 24.85 -35.38 2.85
N GLN A 38 25.76 -35.98 2.07
CA GLN A 38 25.87 -35.77 0.63
C GLN A 38 25.10 -36.86 -0.12
N GLU A 39 24.80 -36.53 -1.38
CA GLU A 39 24.55 -37.41 -2.54
C GLU A 39 23.09 -37.70 -2.92
N ASN A 40 22.51 -36.85 -3.79
CA ASN A 40 22.36 -37.11 -5.25
C ASN A 40 21.15 -36.37 -5.89
N GLY A 41 21.41 -35.34 -6.73
CA GLY A 41 20.44 -34.83 -7.73
C GLY A 41 20.29 -33.30 -7.88
N TRP A 42 21.16 -32.66 -8.67
CA TRP A 42 21.17 -31.31 -9.33
C TRP A 42 19.97 -30.33 -9.25
N PRO A 43 20.17 -29.01 -9.46
CA PRO A 43 21.13 -28.10 -8.82
C PRO A 43 20.47 -26.79 -8.32
N GLY A 44 20.95 -26.30 -7.18
CA GLY A 44 21.03 -24.85 -6.92
C GLY A 44 19.79 -24.18 -6.34
N TYR A 45 19.67 -24.21 -5.01
CA TYR A 45 19.51 -22.97 -4.24
C TYR A 45 19.96 -23.24 -2.81
N VAL A 46 21.25 -23.03 -2.54
CA VAL A 46 21.70 -22.69 -1.18
C VAL A 46 22.58 -21.47 -1.32
N GLN A 47 22.02 -20.31 -1.00
CA GLN A 47 22.74 -19.31 -0.22
C GLN A 47 21.79 -18.80 0.86
N SER A 48 21.96 -19.35 2.06
CA SER A 48 21.63 -18.62 3.29
C SER A 48 22.51 -17.38 3.33
N LYS A 49 21.98 -16.23 2.89
CA LYS A 49 22.57 -14.94 3.24
C LYS A 49 22.00 -14.53 4.59
N LYS A 50 22.89 -14.30 5.55
CA LYS A 50 22.61 -13.54 6.76
C LYS A 50 21.88 -12.26 6.35
N ALA A 51 20.66 -12.06 6.83
CA ALA A 51 19.91 -10.83 6.63
C ALA A 51 20.54 -9.74 7.51
N SER A 52 21.64 -9.17 7.02
CA SER A 52 22.14 -7.87 7.42
C SER A 52 21.84 -6.91 6.27
N GLY A 53 20.94 -5.95 6.51
CA GLY A 53 20.80 -4.66 5.80
C GLY A 53 20.86 -4.64 4.27
N ASP A 54 19.81 -4.09 3.67
CA ASP A 54 19.80 -3.53 2.31
C ASP A 54 19.80 -4.52 1.14
N PHE A 55 18.68 -5.22 0.97
CA PHE A 55 18.22 -5.62 -0.37
C PHE A 55 17.12 -4.65 -0.80
N VAL A 56 17.51 -3.52 -1.40
CA VAL A 56 16.55 -2.74 -2.19
C VAL A 56 16.46 -3.46 -3.53
N ASP A 57 15.38 -4.22 -3.74
CA ASP A 57 15.12 -4.86 -5.02
C ASP A 57 14.83 -3.76 -6.06
N GLU A 58 15.83 -3.46 -6.89
CA GLU A 58 15.73 -2.48 -7.98
C GLU A 58 14.63 -2.82 -9.01
N SER A 59 14.07 -4.04 -8.95
CA SER A 59 12.98 -4.46 -9.84
C SER A 59 11.58 -4.03 -9.39
N LEU A 60 11.43 -3.46 -8.18
CA LEU A 60 10.13 -3.00 -7.69
C LEU A 60 9.59 -1.85 -8.56
N THR A 61 8.34 -2.00 -8.99
CA THR A 61 7.64 -0.95 -9.73
C THR A 61 7.40 0.27 -8.84
N ALA A 62 7.12 1.43 -9.43
CA ALA A 62 6.75 2.62 -8.67
C ALA A 62 5.54 2.36 -7.76
N LYS A 63 4.59 1.54 -8.24
CA LYS A 63 3.41 1.17 -7.47
C LYS A 63 3.77 0.31 -6.25
N ASP A 64 4.64 -0.68 -6.43
CA ASP A 64 5.08 -1.55 -5.33
C ASP A 64 5.76 -0.75 -4.21
N LYS A 65 6.52 0.29 -4.58
CA LYS A 65 7.18 1.19 -3.62
C LYS A 65 6.16 1.97 -2.78
N VAL A 66 5.14 2.54 -3.42
CA VAL A 66 4.07 3.25 -2.71
C VAL A 66 3.27 2.28 -1.83
N SER A 67 2.92 1.10 -2.35
CA SER A 67 2.24 0.07 -1.54
C SER A 67 3.06 -0.36 -0.33
N ALA A 68 4.38 -0.56 -0.49
CA ALA A 68 5.27 -0.90 0.61
C ALA A 68 5.32 0.22 1.67
N GLN A 69 5.35 1.48 1.24
CA GLN A 69 5.31 2.63 2.16
C GLN A 69 3.99 2.68 2.94
N LEU A 70 2.86 2.49 2.26
CA LEU A 70 1.53 2.41 2.88
C LEU A 70 1.46 1.30 3.94
N PHE A 71 1.95 0.10 3.62
CA PHE A 71 2.04 -0.98 4.61
C PHE A 71 2.95 -0.63 5.79
N GLY A 72 4.01 0.15 5.57
CA GLY A 72 4.89 0.65 6.63
C GLY A 72 4.15 1.49 7.68
N PHE A 73 3.11 2.25 7.27
CA PHE A 73 2.34 3.08 8.19
C PHE A 73 1.53 2.29 9.22
N LEU A 74 1.19 1.02 8.96
CA LEU A 74 0.54 0.13 9.94
C LEU A 74 1.40 -0.09 11.20
N GLY A 75 2.72 0.06 11.06
CA GLY A 75 3.70 -0.10 12.13
C GLY A 75 3.94 1.16 12.97
N LEU A 76 3.31 2.30 12.65
CA LEU A 76 3.41 3.50 13.47
C LEU A 76 2.67 3.30 14.80
N ASP A 77 3.21 3.91 15.85
CA ASP A 77 2.56 4.06 17.15
C ASP A 77 1.95 5.47 17.26
N ASP A 78 1.12 5.70 18.28
CA ASP A 78 0.74 7.07 18.62
C ASP A 78 1.99 7.90 18.99
N ASP A 79 1.93 9.20 18.73
CA ASP A 79 3.04 10.16 18.88
C ASP A 79 4.27 9.82 18.02
N TRP A 80 4.08 9.19 16.86
CA TRP A 80 5.18 8.79 15.96
C TRP A 80 6.01 9.97 15.43
N ASP A 81 5.45 11.18 15.43
CA ASP A 81 6.12 12.41 15.03
C ASP A 81 6.70 13.21 16.21
N GLY A 82 6.40 12.82 17.46
CA GLY A 82 6.77 13.54 18.67
C GLY A 82 5.94 14.80 18.97
N TYR A 83 4.83 15.01 18.25
CA TYR A 83 3.93 16.15 18.40
C TYR A 83 2.48 15.72 18.66
N GLY A 84 2.28 14.50 19.15
CA GLY A 84 0.97 13.94 19.50
C GLY A 84 0.21 13.38 18.32
N ALA A 85 0.88 13.00 17.22
CA ALA A 85 0.22 12.37 16.09
C ALA A 85 -0.55 11.12 16.49
N GLN A 86 -1.69 10.90 15.87
CA GLN A 86 -2.46 9.67 16.00
C GLN A 86 -1.88 8.61 15.07
N LYS A 87 -1.84 7.36 15.55
CA LYS A 87 -1.57 6.22 14.70
C LYS A 87 -2.62 6.15 13.57
N PRO A 88 -2.21 5.95 12.30
CA PRO A 88 -3.17 5.79 11.22
C PRO A 88 -4.13 4.62 11.46
N ALA A 89 -5.41 4.83 11.14
CA ALA A 89 -6.38 3.76 11.16
C ALA A 89 -5.97 2.69 10.13
N ASN A 90 -5.94 1.40 10.53
CA ASN A 90 -5.62 0.31 9.60
C ASN A 90 -6.47 0.37 8.34
N LYS A 91 -7.75 0.78 8.49
CA LYS A 91 -8.67 0.90 7.38
C LYS A 91 -8.31 2.04 6.43
N ALA A 92 -7.82 3.19 6.92
CA ALA A 92 -7.34 4.27 6.05
C ALA A 92 -6.19 3.82 5.14
N VAL A 93 -5.30 2.98 5.66
CA VAL A 93 -4.22 2.36 4.86
C VAL A 93 -4.78 1.45 3.77
N TYR A 94 -5.79 0.62 4.08
CA TYR A 94 -6.39 -0.27 3.10
C TYR A 94 -7.19 0.50 2.04
N ASP A 95 -7.95 1.52 2.44
CA ASP A 95 -8.70 2.39 1.54
C ASP A 95 -7.73 3.07 0.54
N ALA A 96 -6.58 3.56 1.01
CA ALA A 96 -5.54 4.12 0.14
C ALA A 96 -4.92 3.09 -0.83
N LEU A 97 -4.71 1.85 -0.37
CA LEU A 97 -4.20 0.75 -1.22
C LEU A 97 -5.20 0.35 -2.31
N GLU A 98 -6.49 0.31 -1.97
CA GLU A 98 -7.57 0.04 -2.92
C GLU A 98 -7.65 1.15 -3.96
N TYR A 99 -7.60 2.41 -3.53
CA TYR A 99 -7.57 3.56 -4.41
C TYR A 99 -6.36 3.57 -5.35
N LEU A 100 -5.17 3.13 -4.89
CA LEU A 100 -3.98 2.96 -5.74
C LEU A 100 -4.21 1.97 -6.90
N ASN A 101 -5.19 1.08 -6.80
CA ASN A 101 -5.61 0.19 -7.90
C ASN A 101 -6.51 0.86 -8.94
N LEU A 102 -7.15 1.97 -8.59
CA LEU A 102 -8.00 2.74 -9.49
C LEU A 102 -7.20 3.70 -10.38
N ILE A 103 -5.98 4.06 -9.98
CA ILE A 103 -5.14 4.99 -10.75
C ILE A 103 -4.90 4.46 -12.17
N PRO A 104 -5.25 5.22 -13.22
CA PRO A 104 -5.03 4.80 -14.59
C PRO A 104 -3.56 4.53 -14.91
N LYS A 105 -3.31 3.62 -15.84
CA LYS A 105 -1.94 3.36 -16.33
C LYS A 105 -1.35 4.61 -16.98
N GLY A 106 -0.06 4.83 -16.75
CA GLY A 106 0.67 5.97 -17.29
C GLY A 106 0.72 7.16 -16.34
N ILE A 107 -0.25 7.30 -15.42
CA ILE A 107 -0.19 8.34 -14.39
C ILE A 107 0.99 8.06 -13.46
N PRO A 108 1.83 9.07 -13.14
CA PRO A 108 2.84 8.96 -12.10
C PRO A 108 2.21 8.48 -10.78
N MET A 109 2.88 7.58 -10.07
CA MET A 109 2.38 7.17 -8.76
C MET A 109 2.49 8.34 -7.76
N PRO A 110 1.52 8.48 -6.84
CA PRO A 110 1.55 9.53 -5.83
C PRO A 110 2.72 9.35 -4.87
N VAL A 111 3.02 10.41 -4.14
CA VAL A 111 3.75 10.30 -2.87
C VAL A 111 2.73 10.01 -1.78
N SER A 112 3.03 9.04 -0.89
CA SER A 112 2.17 8.73 0.25
C SER A 112 2.69 9.33 1.56
N MET A 113 1.76 9.72 2.44
CA MET A 113 2.05 10.31 3.75
C MET A 113 1.08 9.76 4.81
N ALA A 114 1.53 9.70 6.07
CA ALA A 114 0.64 9.56 7.22
C ALA A 114 0.42 10.95 7.83
N SER A 115 -0.84 11.33 8.03
CA SER A 115 -1.22 12.60 8.65
C SER A 115 -1.24 12.48 10.17
N SER A 116 -1.03 13.59 10.87
CA SER A 116 -0.97 13.62 12.33
C SER A 116 -2.32 13.31 13.02
N ASP A 117 -3.42 13.38 12.29
CA ASP A 117 -4.77 13.05 12.75
C ASP A 117 -5.16 11.58 12.50
N GLY A 118 -4.26 10.77 11.93
CA GLY A 118 -4.49 9.36 11.66
C GLY A 118 -5.04 9.05 10.26
N GLU A 119 -5.16 10.06 9.39
CA GLU A 119 -5.47 9.86 7.98
C GLU A 119 -4.24 9.41 7.17
N ILE A 120 -4.51 8.87 5.99
CA ILE A 120 -3.48 8.59 4.98
C ILE A 120 -3.65 9.57 3.82
N GLY A 121 -2.56 10.22 3.41
CA GLY A 121 -2.52 11.12 2.27
C GLY A 121 -1.85 10.51 1.05
N LEU A 122 -2.40 10.74 -0.14
CA LEU A 122 -1.76 10.53 -1.43
C LEU A 122 -1.74 11.84 -2.21
N PHE A 123 -0.55 12.31 -2.60
CA PHE A 123 -0.44 13.58 -3.30
C PHE A 123 0.42 13.52 -4.57
N TRP A 124 0.10 14.40 -5.50
CA TRP A 124 0.82 14.67 -6.74
C TRP A 124 1.14 16.15 -6.81
N GLU A 125 2.39 16.47 -7.08
CA GLU A 125 2.81 17.83 -7.38
C GLU A 125 3.71 17.82 -8.62
N GLN A 126 3.23 18.38 -9.73
CA GLN A 126 4.01 18.45 -10.96
C GLN A 126 3.54 19.56 -11.88
N GLN A 127 4.49 20.37 -12.38
CA GLN A 127 4.24 21.38 -13.42
C GLN A 127 3.11 22.37 -13.08
N GLY A 128 2.96 22.68 -11.79
CA GLY A 128 1.91 23.58 -11.27
C GLY A 128 0.56 22.91 -11.05
N TYR A 129 0.43 21.60 -11.28
CA TYR A 129 -0.66 20.81 -10.74
C TYR A 129 -0.33 20.38 -9.32
N TYR A 130 -1.31 20.49 -8.44
CA TYR A 130 -1.30 19.93 -7.08
C TYR A 130 -2.58 19.12 -6.89
N ILE A 131 -2.45 17.89 -6.42
CA ILE A 131 -3.58 17.02 -6.07
C ILE A 131 -3.22 16.38 -4.73
N ASP A 132 -4.14 16.43 -3.79
CA ASP A 132 -4.03 15.83 -2.46
C ASP A 132 -5.30 15.04 -2.18
N VAL A 133 -5.17 13.82 -1.68
CA VAL A 133 -6.26 12.88 -1.41
C VAL A 133 -6.05 12.29 -0.02
N GLY A 134 -6.97 12.56 0.89
CA GLY A 134 -6.94 12.09 2.29
C GLY A 134 -7.95 10.98 2.54
N PHE A 135 -7.52 9.87 3.12
CA PHE A 135 -8.36 8.70 3.42
C PHE A 135 -8.68 8.63 4.90
N TYR A 136 -9.96 8.64 5.24
CA TYR A 136 -10.46 8.62 6.61
C TYR A 136 -10.46 7.23 7.24
N GLY A 137 -10.52 6.17 6.42
CA GLY A 137 -10.64 4.80 6.89
C GLY A 137 -12.07 4.35 7.16
N ASP A 138 -13.05 5.00 6.53
CA ASP A 138 -14.48 4.70 6.63
C ASP A 138 -15.12 4.44 5.24
N ASP A 139 -14.30 3.98 4.28
CA ASP A 139 -14.68 3.81 2.87
C ASP A 139 -14.87 5.13 2.11
N THR A 140 -14.51 6.26 2.72
CA THR A 140 -14.51 7.57 2.08
C THR A 140 -13.15 8.27 2.09
N TYR A 141 -13.01 9.26 1.22
CA TYR A 141 -11.84 10.12 1.09
C TYR A 141 -12.26 11.57 0.83
N SER A 142 -11.38 12.51 1.17
CA SER A 142 -11.42 13.89 0.69
C SER A 142 -10.36 14.12 -0.36
N PHE A 143 -10.57 15.13 -1.21
CA PHE A 143 -9.51 15.60 -2.08
C PHE A 143 -9.51 17.11 -2.20
N TYR A 144 -8.32 17.64 -2.48
CA TYR A 144 -8.11 18.98 -2.98
C TYR A 144 -7.23 18.92 -4.22
N ALA A 145 -7.59 19.65 -5.26
CA ALA A 145 -6.75 19.77 -6.43
C ALA A 145 -6.75 21.18 -6.99
N GLU A 146 -5.59 21.60 -7.48
CA GLU A 146 -5.33 22.89 -8.10
C GLU A 146 -4.54 22.68 -9.39
N ASN A 147 -4.88 23.44 -10.43
CA ASN A 147 -4.16 23.44 -11.69
C ASN A 147 -3.24 24.67 -11.83
N PRO A 148 -2.35 24.73 -12.84
CA PRO A 148 -1.40 25.83 -12.99
C PRO A 148 -2.03 27.22 -13.22
N SER A 149 -3.32 27.28 -13.54
CA SER A 149 -4.05 28.55 -13.68
C SER A 149 -4.58 29.10 -12.35
N GLY A 150 -4.41 28.36 -11.25
CA GLY A 150 -4.95 28.66 -9.94
C GLY A 150 -6.43 28.28 -9.77
N SER A 151 -6.98 27.51 -10.70
CA SER A 151 -8.34 26.96 -10.54
C SER A 151 -8.27 25.70 -9.70
N SER A 152 -9.15 25.59 -8.70
CA SER A 152 -9.19 24.45 -7.79
C SER A 152 -10.56 23.78 -7.73
N LEU A 153 -10.54 22.52 -7.31
CA LEU A 153 -11.70 21.71 -6.95
C LEU A 153 -11.39 20.90 -5.70
N SER A 154 -12.40 20.68 -4.88
CA SER A 154 -12.31 19.88 -3.65
C SER A 154 -13.65 19.25 -3.36
N ASP A 155 -13.62 18.09 -2.73
CA ASP A 155 -14.80 17.42 -2.19
C ASP A 155 -14.39 16.55 -1.01
N ASP A 156 -15.34 16.29 -0.13
CA ASP A 156 -15.17 15.49 1.09
C ASP A 156 -16.18 14.33 1.08
N ASP A 157 -15.95 13.30 1.90
CA ASP A 157 -16.83 12.11 2.03
C ASP A 157 -17.09 11.37 0.69
N VAL A 158 -16.12 11.38 -0.22
CA VAL A 158 -16.21 10.71 -1.52
C VAL A 158 -15.94 9.22 -1.35
N SER A 159 -16.76 8.34 -1.94
CA SER A 159 -16.53 6.90 -1.81
C SER A 159 -15.24 6.44 -2.49
N THR A 160 -14.49 5.59 -1.79
CA THR A 160 -13.21 5.01 -2.23
C THR A 160 -13.35 3.98 -3.36
N ASP A 161 -14.56 3.56 -3.71
CA ASP A 161 -14.80 2.56 -4.76
C ASP A 161 -14.70 3.11 -6.20
N HIS A 162 -14.57 4.43 -6.34
CA HIS A 162 -14.43 5.09 -7.64
C HIS A 162 -13.51 6.31 -7.59
N LEU A 163 -13.06 6.73 -8.77
CA LEU A 163 -12.51 8.05 -9.01
C LEU A 163 -13.65 8.95 -9.50
N THR A 164 -13.79 10.15 -8.93
CA THR A 164 -14.65 11.16 -9.52
C THR A 164 -14.16 11.52 -10.92
N SER A 165 -15.07 11.86 -11.83
CA SER A 165 -14.71 12.20 -13.22
C SER A 165 -13.79 13.41 -13.28
N GLU A 166 -13.94 14.35 -12.35
CA GLU A 166 -13.13 15.55 -12.19
C GLU A 166 -11.69 15.20 -11.80
N LEU A 167 -11.53 14.32 -10.82
CA LEU A 167 -10.21 13.90 -10.34
C LEU A 167 -9.51 13.01 -11.36
N GLU A 168 -10.24 12.11 -12.02
CA GLU A 168 -9.73 11.31 -13.14
C GLU A 168 -9.21 12.22 -14.26
N TRP A 169 -9.98 13.24 -14.66
CA TRP A 169 -9.58 14.19 -15.69
C TRP A 169 -8.31 14.94 -15.31
N LEU A 170 -8.18 15.40 -14.05
CA LEU A 170 -6.97 16.08 -13.60
C LEU A 170 -5.73 15.19 -13.63
N LEU A 171 -5.86 13.95 -13.14
CA LEU A 171 -4.76 12.97 -13.18
C LEU A 171 -4.31 12.72 -14.63
N GLN A 172 -5.25 12.59 -15.57
CA GLN A 172 -4.92 12.44 -16.99
C GLN A 172 -4.16 13.65 -17.56
N ASN A 173 -4.55 14.89 -17.21
CA ASN A 173 -3.86 16.10 -17.66
C ASN A 173 -2.44 16.23 -17.08
N LEU A 174 -2.24 15.79 -15.84
CA LEU A 174 -0.90 15.71 -15.23
C LEU A 174 0.01 14.80 -16.07
N PHE A 175 -0.51 13.65 -16.53
CA PHE A 175 0.25 12.74 -17.40
C PHE A 175 0.56 13.31 -18.78
N GLU A 176 -0.42 13.93 -19.45
CA GLU A 176 -0.20 14.51 -20.77
C GLU A 176 0.89 15.59 -20.75
N THR A 177 0.90 16.41 -19.70
CA THR A 177 1.89 17.48 -19.56
C THR A 177 3.29 16.91 -19.30
N ASN A 178 3.40 15.82 -18.53
CA ASN A 178 4.65 15.08 -18.35
C ASN A 178 5.17 14.50 -19.67
N SER A 179 4.29 13.88 -20.46
CA SER A 179 4.65 13.31 -21.76
C SER A 179 5.19 14.35 -22.74
N ARG A 180 4.59 15.56 -22.77
CA ARG A 180 5.05 16.66 -23.63
C ARG A 180 6.40 17.24 -23.17
N ALA A 181 6.61 17.39 -21.87
CA ALA A 181 7.88 17.90 -21.32
C ALA A 181 9.07 16.97 -21.61
N GLN A 182 8.86 15.66 -21.56
CA GLN A 182 9.88 14.66 -21.90
C GLN A 182 10.23 14.66 -23.39
N GLN A 183 9.27 14.95 -24.27
CA GLN A 183 9.52 15.04 -25.73
C GLN A 183 10.23 16.34 -26.12
N ALA A 184 10.05 17.43 -25.37
CA ALA A 184 10.68 18.73 -25.66
C ALA A 184 12.15 18.82 -25.23
N THR A 185 12.64 17.85 -24.47
CA THR A 185 14.01 17.82 -23.91
C THR A 185 14.93 16.77 -24.57
N ALA A 186 14.41 15.99 -25.53
CA ALA A 186 15.13 15.00 -26.33
C ALA A 186 15.48 15.54 -27.73
#